data_AF-A0AAD6YAY5-F1
#
_entry.id   AF-A0AAD6YAY5-F1
#
_cell.length_a   1.000
_cell.length_b   1.000
_cell.length_c   1.000
_cell.angle_alpha   90.00
_cell.angle_beta   90.00
_cell.angle_gamma   90.00
#
_symmetry.space_group_name_H-M   'P 1'
#
loop_
_entity.id
_entity.type
_entity.pdbx_description
1 polymer ?
#
loop_
_entity_poly.entity_id
_entity_poly.type
_entity_poly.pdbx_seq_one_letter_code
_entity_poly.pdbx_strand_id
1 'polypeptide(L)'
;MTFSDSTDTLPPAYEGRGQTPFQNLDLRVIAQPSTQEVLISLVPPTTPVPQGEKQDGKRAPVDLCLVLDVSGSMSALAPAPGEQESESTGLTVLDVVKHATRTIVESLDDNDRVSIVTFSYSAAVRAYMSTRLC
;
A
#
# COMPACT_ATOMS: atom_id res chain seq x y z
N MET A 1 -11.87 -23.11 -44.58
CA MET A 1 -11.25 -22.86 -43.27
C MET A 1 -10.44 -21.59 -43.39
N THR A 2 -11.03 -20.46 -43.04
CA THR A 2 -10.41 -19.12 -43.14
C THR A 2 -10.29 -18.58 -41.72
N PHE A 3 -9.04 -18.40 -41.27
CA PHE A 3 -8.72 -17.79 -39.98
C PHE A 3 -8.89 -16.27 -40.14
N SER A 4 -9.88 -15.70 -39.45
CA SER A 4 -10.07 -14.26 -39.34
C SER A 4 -9.21 -13.73 -38.20
N ASP A 5 -8.23 -12.93 -38.60
CA ASP A 5 -7.27 -12.18 -37.80
C ASP A 5 -8.00 -11.24 -36.83
N SER A 6 -7.87 -11.49 -35.52
CA SER A 6 -8.46 -10.67 -34.47
C SER A 6 -7.65 -9.39 -34.33
N THR A 7 -8.31 -8.26 -34.59
CA THR A 7 -7.78 -6.90 -34.45
C THR A 7 -7.02 -6.72 -33.14
N ASP A 8 -5.70 -6.62 -33.27
CA ASP A 8 -4.77 -6.16 -32.24
C ASP A 8 -5.08 -4.69 -31.93
N THR A 9 -6.03 -4.47 -31.00
CA THR A 9 -6.31 -3.12 -30.52
C THR A 9 -5.16 -2.73 -29.60
N LEU A 10 -4.22 -1.96 -30.14
CA LEU A 10 -3.20 -1.27 -29.36
C LEU A 10 -3.83 -0.65 -28.10
N PRO A 11 -3.15 -0.72 -26.94
CA PRO A 11 -3.64 -0.07 -25.74
C PRO A 11 -3.90 1.41 -26.04
N PRO A 12 -4.97 2.00 -25.49
CA PRO A 12 -5.31 3.40 -25.74
C PRO A 12 -4.06 4.25 -25.49
N ALA A 13 -3.75 5.12 -26.45
CA ALA A 13 -2.65 6.06 -26.32
C ALA A 13 -2.84 6.81 -25.00
N TYR A 14 -1.80 6.80 -24.16
CA TYR A 14 -1.80 7.57 -22.93
C TYR A 14 -1.88 9.05 -23.31
N GLU A 15 -3.10 9.60 -23.34
CA GLU A 15 -3.31 11.03 -23.47
C GLU A 15 -2.72 11.66 -22.21
N GLY A 16 -1.51 12.21 -22.35
CA GLY A 16 -0.87 13.01 -21.33
C GLY A 16 -1.78 14.20 -21.03
N ARG A 17 -2.65 14.03 -20.03
CA ARG A 17 -3.51 15.10 -19.52
C ARG A 17 -2.58 16.25 -19.15
N GLY A 18 -2.62 17.32 -19.94
CA GLY A 18 -1.83 18.55 -19.79
C GLY A 18 -2.20 19.37 -18.56
N GLN A 19 -2.42 18.73 -17.42
CA GLN A 19 -2.45 19.38 -16.12
C GLN A 19 -1.09 19.10 -15.51
N THR A 20 -0.21 20.10 -15.40
CA THR A 20 0.99 20.00 -14.58
C THR A 20 0.56 19.97 -13.11
N PRO A 21 0.47 18.80 -12.44
CA PRO A 21 -0.01 18.73 -11.06
C PRO A 21 1.12 19.08 -10.08
N PHE A 22 2.37 18.97 -10.53
CA PHE A 22 3.55 19.04 -9.67
C PHE A 22 4.13 20.45 -9.62
N GLN A 23 3.34 21.45 -9.20
CA GLN A 23 3.87 22.83 -9.06
C GLN A 23 4.79 23.02 -7.83
N ASN A 24 5.19 21.94 -7.14
CA ASN A 24 5.97 22.05 -5.91
C ASN A 24 6.83 20.79 -5.62
N LEU A 25 7.38 20.17 -6.66
CA LEU A 25 8.26 18.99 -6.52
C LEU A 25 9.71 19.42 -6.76
N ASP A 26 10.52 19.35 -5.71
CA ASP A 26 11.96 19.63 -5.81
C ASP A 26 12.66 18.40 -6.41
N LEU A 27 13.06 18.52 -7.68
CA LEU A 27 13.69 17.45 -8.45
C LEU A 27 15.17 17.79 -8.67
N ARG A 28 16.07 16.91 -8.20
CA ARG A 28 17.51 17.04 -8.42
C ARG A 28 18.00 15.91 -9.31
N VAL A 29 18.60 16.25 -10.45
CA VAL A 29 19.24 15.28 -11.36
C VAL A 29 20.74 15.49 -11.32
N ILE A 30 21.48 14.42 -11.04
CA ILE A 30 22.95 14.39 -11.10
C ILE A 30 23.32 13.30 -12.10
N ALA A 31 23.86 13.71 -13.26
CA ALA A 31 24.43 12.80 -14.23
C ALA A 31 25.93 12.63 -13.93
N GLN A 32 26.39 11.40 -13.77
CA GLN A 32 27.82 11.09 -13.68
C GLN A 32 28.34 10.65 -15.06
N PRO A 33 29.07 11.52 -15.78
CA PRO A 33 29.53 11.23 -17.14
C PRO A 33 30.57 10.10 -17.19
N SER A 34 31.18 9.74 -16.07
CA SER A 34 32.17 8.65 -15.96
C SER A 34 31.55 7.26 -15.93
N THR A 35 30.32 7.09 -15.43
CA THR A 35 29.69 5.78 -15.20
C THR A 35 28.40 5.57 -16.00
N GLN A 36 27.96 6.54 -16.82
CA GLN A 36 26.64 6.54 -17.49
C GLN A 36 25.47 6.41 -16.49
N GLU A 37 25.66 6.83 -15.24
CA GLU A 37 24.63 6.77 -14.20
C GLU A 37 23.96 8.14 -14.03
N VAL A 38 22.65 8.11 -13.79
CA VAL A 38 21.85 9.30 -13.52
C VAL A 38 21.12 9.10 -12.21
N LEU A 39 21.45 9.93 -11.21
CA LEU A 39 20.77 9.97 -9.93
C LEU A 39 19.67 11.02 -9.99
N ILE A 40 18.43 10.59 -9.79
CA ILE A 40 17.27 11.48 -9.70
C ILE A 40 16.77 11.43 -8.26
N SER A 41 16.81 12.56 -7.56
CA SER A 41 16.24 12.73 -6.23
C SER A 41 14.97 13.56 -6.32
N LEU A 42 13.91 13.04 -5.71
CA LEU A 42 12.59 13.67 -5.66
C LEU A 42 12.31 14.01 -4.20
N VAL A 43 12.23 15.30 -3.89
CA VAL A 43 11.82 15.77 -2.57
C VAL A 43 10.31 16.07 -2.63
N PRO A 44 9.47 15.26 -1.98
CA PRO A 44 8.04 15.52 -1.94
C PRO A 44 7.77 16.81 -1.13
N PRO A 45 6.77 17.61 -1.51
CA PRO A 45 6.39 18.79 -0.74
C PRO A 45 5.90 18.41 0.66
N THR A 46 6.38 19.15 1.68
CA THR A 46 6.08 18.91 3.11
C THR A 46 4.60 19.02 3.46
N THR A 47 3.82 19.71 2.63
CA THR A 47 2.36 19.82 2.79
C THR A 47 1.69 19.41 1.48
N PRO A 48 0.64 18.55 1.53
CA PRO A 48 -0.18 18.28 0.37
C PRO A 48 -0.82 19.60 -0.07
N VAL A 49 -0.42 20.12 -1.23
CA VAL A 49 -1.08 21.30 -1.79
C VAL A 49 -2.46 20.84 -2.26
N PRO A 50 -3.57 21.36 -1.70
CA PRO A 50 -4.89 20.97 -2.14
C PRO A 50 -5.10 21.43 -3.58
N GLN A 51 -4.98 20.52 -4.54
CA GLN A 51 -5.31 20.76 -5.94
C GLN A 51 -6.72 20.22 -6.24
N GLY A 52 -7.66 21.12 -6.54
CA GLY A 52 -9.06 20.80 -6.89
C GLY A 52 -10.03 20.79 -5.70
N GLU A 53 -11.15 20.07 -5.84
CA GLU A 53 -12.25 19.98 -4.84
C GLU A 53 -11.84 19.41 -3.46
N LYS A 54 -10.59 18.97 -3.28
CA LYS A 54 -10.04 18.53 -1.99
C LYS A 54 -9.62 19.73 -1.14
N GLN A 55 -10.59 20.50 -0.67
CA GLN A 55 -10.38 21.75 0.07
C GLN A 55 -9.85 21.54 1.50
N ASP A 56 -9.91 20.32 2.04
CA ASP A 56 -9.71 20.06 3.48
C ASP A 56 -8.27 19.69 3.89
N GLY A 57 -7.30 19.65 2.95
CA GLY A 57 -5.93 19.18 3.28
C GLY A 57 -5.85 17.72 3.73
N LYS A 58 -6.97 16.98 3.61
CA LYS A 58 -7.07 15.56 3.96
C LYS A 58 -6.28 14.69 2.99
N ARG A 59 -5.73 13.61 3.53
CA ARG A 59 -4.99 12.60 2.77
C ARG A 59 -5.87 12.03 1.65
N ALA A 60 -5.26 11.64 0.54
CA ALA A 60 -5.98 10.94 -0.51
C ALA A 60 -6.52 9.59 0.02
N PRO A 61 -7.75 9.19 -0.36
CA PRO A 61 -8.28 7.88 -0.03
C PRO A 61 -7.33 6.76 -0.49
N VAL A 62 -7.14 5.75 0.34
CA VAL A 62 -6.31 4.58 0.03
C VAL A 62 -7.09 3.28 0.17
N ASP A 63 -6.81 2.37 -0.75
CA ASP A 63 -7.28 0.98 -0.72
C ASP A 63 -6.14 0.10 -0.19
N LEU A 64 -6.32 -0.50 0.99
CA LEU A 64 -5.36 -1.42 1.62
C LEU A 64 -5.83 -2.87 1.53
N CYS A 65 -4.92 -3.77 1.14
CA CYS A 65 -5.14 -5.21 1.17
C CYS A 65 -4.18 -5.85 2.18
N LEU A 66 -4.71 -6.28 3.32
CA LEU A 66 -3.97 -6.95 4.39
C LEU A 66 -4.02 -8.46 4.16
N VAL A 67 -2.89 -9.06 3.83
CA VAL A 67 -2.75 -10.50 3.61
C VAL A 67 -2.08 -11.12 4.84
N LEU A 68 -2.87 -11.83 5.64
CA LEU A 68 -2.47 -12.40 6.93
C LEU A 68 -2.16 -13.88 6.81
N ASP A 69 -0.97 -14.29 7.27
CA ASP A 69 -0.60 -15.70 7.42
C ASP A 69 -1.32 -16.28 8.65
N VAL A 70 -2.04 -17.38 8.46
CA VAL A 70 -2.70 -18.14 9.53
C VAL A 70 -2.23 -19.59 9.59
N SER A 71 -1.06 -19.87 9.00
CA SER A 71 -0.42 -21.19 9.06
C SER A 71 0.03 -21.55 10.48
N GLY A 72 0.31 -22.84 10.71
CA GLY A 72 0.62 -23.37 12.04
C GLY A 72 1.84 -22.72 12.70
N SER A 73 2.82 -22.22 11.94
CA SER A 73 3.99 -21.52 12.46
C SER A 73 3.65 -20.21 13.17
N MET A 74 2.54 -19.56 12.78
CA MET A 74 2.07 -18.32 13.39
C MET A 74 1.50 -18.53 14.80
N SER A 75 1.28 -19.78 15.21
CA SER A 75 0.85 -20.13 16.57
C SER A 75 2.02 -20.22 17.55
N ALA A 76 3.27 -20.05 17.09
CA ALA A 76 4.44 -19.99 17.96
C ALA A 76 4.37 -18.79 18.91
N LEU A 77 4.98 -18.92 20.07
CA LEU A 77 5.13 -17.83 21.03
C LEU A 77 5.93 -16.68 20.39
N ALA A 78 5.47 -15.45 20.59
CA ALA A 78 6.18 -14.26 20.18
C ALA A 78 7.20 -13.88 21.28
N PRO A 79 8.51 -14.08 21.07
CA PRO A 79 9.51 -13.65 22.04
C PRO A 79 9.57 -12.12 22.09
N ALA A 80 9.71 -11.56 23.30
CA ALA A 80 9.91 -10.12 23.46
C ALA A 80 11.32 -9.71 22.96
N PRO A 81 11.46 -8.59 22.23
CA PRO A 81 12.76 -8.09 21.82
C PRO A 81 13.44 -7.41 23.02
N GLY A 82 14.39 -8.07 23.68
CA GLY A 82 15.28 -7.33 24.61
C GLY A 82 16.02 -8.11 25.68
N GLU A 83 15.59 -9.29 26.10
CA GLU A 83 16.22 -9.95 27.26
C GLU A 83 16.71 -11.35 26.94
N GLN A 84 17.93 -11.65 27.40
CA GLN A 84 18.70 -12.87 27.12
C GLN A 84 18.07 -14.16 27.66
N GLU A 85 16.92 -14.08 28.31
CA GLU A 85 16.08 -15.21 28.66
C GLU A 85 14.71 -14.96 28.04
N SER A 86 14.26 -15.90 27.19
CA SER A 86 12.99 -15.81 26.48
C SER A 86 11.82 -15.89 27.46
N GLU A 87 11.50 -14.78 28.10
CA GLU A 87 10.24 -14.63 28.82
C GLU A 87 9.11 -14.75 27.80
N SER A 88 8.36 -15.83 27.88
CA SER A 88 7.17 -16.01 27.07
C SER A 88 6.13 -15.01 27.54
N THR A 89 5.83 -14.01 26.70
CA THR A 89 4.76 -13.03 26.96
C THR A 89 3.35 -13.66 27.00
N GLY A 90 3.24 -14.97 26.76
CA GLY A 90 1.97 -15.69 26.64
C GLY A 90 1.21 -15.38 25.35
N LEU A 91 1.78 -14.55 24.46
CA LEU A 91 1.17 -14.14 23.20
C LEU A 91 1.75 -14.97 22.05
N THR A 92 0.87 -15.36 21.12
CA THR A 92 1.31 -15.96 19.86
C THR A 92 1.66 -14.88 18.85
N VAL A 93 2.48 -15.21 17.85
CA VAL A 93 2.76 -14.32 16.71
C VAL A 93 1.46 -13.89 16.03
N LEU A 94 0.49 -14.81 15.90
CA LEU A 94 -0.82 -14.51 15.34
C LEU A 94 -1.61 -13.50 16.18
N ASP A 95 -1.50 -13.51 17.51
CA ASP A 95 -2.17 -12.52 18.36
C ASP A 95 -1.55 -11.14 18.24
N VAL A 96 -0.22 -11.06 18.10
CA VAL A 96 0.47 -9.80 17.77
C VAL A 96 0.02 -9.27 16.42
N VAL A 97 -0.10 -10.14 15.41
CA VAL A 97 -0.58 -9.76 14.08
C VAL A 97 -2.04 -9.32 14.09
N LYS A 98 -2.92 -9.99 14.85
CA LYS A 98 -4.31 -9.54 15.04
C LYS A 98 -4.36 -8.16 15.67
N HIS A 99 -3.55 -7.93 16.70
CA HIS A 99 -3.48 -6.63 17.36
C HIS A 99 -3.00 -5.53 16.41
N ALA A 100 -1.89 -5.77 15.70
CA ALA A 100 -1.38 -4.84 14.68
C ALA A 100 -2.40 -4.56 13.57
N THR A 101 -3.11 -5.60 13.10
CA THR A 101 -4.17 -5.47 12.09
C THR A 101 -5.29 -4.56 12.62
N ARG A 102 -5.69 -4.71 13.87
CA ARG A 102 -6.69 -3.85 14.50
C ARG A 102 -6.20 -2.40 14.56
N THR A 103 -4.96 -2.15 14.97
CA THR A 103 -4.38 -0.81 15.00
C THR A 103 -4.35 -0.15 13.62
N ILE A 104 -4.03 -0.92 12.56
CA ILE A 104 -4.08 -0.42 11.18
C ILE A 104 -5.50 0.00 10.82
N VAL A 105 -6.49 -0.86 11.08
CA VAL A 105 -7.90 -0.55 10.78
C VAL A 105 -8.39 0.68 11.57
N GLU A 106 -7.98 0.83 12.83
CA GLU A 106 -8.31 2.00 13.66
C GLU A 106 -7.60 3.28 13.21
N SER A 107 -6.49 3.17 12.46
CA SER A 107 -5.76 4.32 11.90
C SER A 107 -6.29 4.83 10.55
N LEU A 108 -7.23 4.10 9.93
CA LEU A 108 -7.82 4.46 8.65
C LEU A 108 -8.92 5.52 8.81
N ASP A 109 -9.06 6.36 7.79
CA ASP A 109 -10.11 7.38 7.72
C ASP A 109 -11.38 6.82 7.07
N ASP A 110 -12.50 7.54 7.19
CA ASP A 110 -13.81 7.14 6.66
C ASP A 110 -13.86 7.03 5.12
N ASN A 111 -12.81 7.49 4.44
CA ASN A 111 -12.69 7.40 2.98
C ASN A 111 -11.79 6.24 2.53
N ASP A 112 -11.08 5.60 3.45
CA ASP A 112 -10.18 4.49 3.15
C ASP A 112 -10.96 3.17 3.05
N ARG A 113 -10.44 2.23 2.26
CA ARG A 113 -11.00 0.89 2.13
C ARG A 113 -9.98 -0.13 2.55
N VAL A 114 -10.44 -1.17 3.25
CA VAL A 114 -9.57 -2.26 3.68
C VAL A 114 -10.17 -3.61 3.32
N SER A 115 -9.32 -4.50 2.81
CA SER A 115 -9.60 -5.91 2.57
C SER A 115 -8.68 -6.74 3.45
N ILE A 116 -9.22 -7.76 4.12
CA ILE A 116 -8.45 -8.72 4.91
C ILE A 116 -8.54 -10.07 4.23
N VAL A 117 -7.39 -10.59 3.81
CA VAL A 117 -7.23 -11.90 3.19
C VAL A 117 -6.43 -12.77 4.15
N THR A 118 -6.96 -13.91 4.55
CA THR A 118 -6.19 -14.90 5.33
C THR A 118 -5.68 -15.98 4.41
N PHE A 119 -4.41 -16.37 4.56
CA PHE A 119 -3.82 -17.46 3.79
C PHE A 119 -3.19 -18.53 4.70
N SER A 120 -3.38 -19.79 4.31
CA SER A 120 -2.59 -20.91 4.81
C SER A 120 -2.35 -21.89 3.65
N TYR A 121 -3.12 -22.98 3.57
CA TYR A 121 -3.16 -23.83 2.37
C TYR A 121 -4.02 -23.24 1.25
N SER A 122 -5.01 -22.42 1.63
CA SER A 122 -5.88 -21.69 0.71
C SER A 122 -6.00 -20.24 1.16
N ALA A 123 -6.27 -19.34 0.21
CA ALA A 123 -6.50 -17.93 0.48
C ALA A 123 -8.00 -17.64 0.42
N ALA A 124 -8.50 -16.91 1.42
CA ALA A 124 -9.89 -16.48 1.46
C ALA A 124 -9.98 -15.04 1.94
N VAL A 125 -10.82 -14.24 1.27
CA VAL A 125 -11.18 -12.90 1.75
C VAL A 125 -12.08 -13.09 2.97
N ARG A 126 -11.63 -12.60 4.13
CA ARG A 126 -12.36 -12.70 5.39
C ARG A 126 -13.17 -11.45 5.69
N ALA A 127 -12.69 -10.29 5.26
CA ALA A 127 -13.41 -9.04 5.41
C ALA A 127 -13.12 -8.13 4.22
N TYR A 128 -14.15 -7.41 3.81
CA TYR A 128 -14.02 -6.29 2.89
C TYR A 128 -14.86 -5.16 3.48
N MET A 129 -14.21 -4.05 3.81
CA MET A 129 -14.88 -2.87 4.33
C MET A 129 -14.71 -1.74 3.31
N SER A 130 -15.82 -1.40 2.68
CA SER A 130 -15.93 -0.19 1.88
C SER A 130 -16.73 0.79 2.70
N THR A 131 -16.04 1.78 3.24
CA THR A 131 -16.67 2.90 3.91
C THR A 131 -17.29 3.78 2.82
N ARG A 132 -18.51 3.45 2.41
CA ARG A 132 -19.40 4.38 1.71
C ARG A 132 -20.24 5.03 2.80
N LEU A 133 -19.88 6.27 3.12
CA LEU A 133 -20.58 7.15 4.06
C LEU A 133 -22.09 7.22 3.75
N CYS A 134 -22.87 7.23 4.83
CA CYS A 134 -24.21 7.81 4.88
C CYS A 134 -24.13 9.34 4.75
#